data_AF-A0A927MPL9-F1
#
_entry.id   AF-A0A927MPL9-F1
#
_cell.length_a   1.000
_cell.length_b   1.000
_cell.length_c   1.000
_cell.angle_alpha   90.00
_cell.angle_beta   90.00
_cell.angle_gamma   90.00
#
_symmetry.space_group_name_H-M   'P 1'
#
loop_
_entity.id
_entity.type
_entity.pdbx_description
1 polymer ?
#
loop_
_entity_poly.entity_id
_entity_poly.type
_entity_poly.pdbx_seq_one_letter_code
_entity_poly.pdbx_strand_id
1 'polypeptide(L)'
;MGVVALYADVVLDEDAVAAERRALIAELAAERFGAIHLHRDGRPYAKEVEAARALERAAELAREVAEYERRRCARPTSLRRETS
;
A
#
# COMPACT_ATOMS: atom_id res chain seq x y z
N MET A 1 -10.54 34.59 -14.70
CA MET A 1 -10.44 33.86 -13.43
C MET A 1 -11.20 32.54 -13.57
N GLY A 2 -10.59 31.54 -14.22
CA GLY A 2 -11.24 30.27 -14.54
C GLY A 2 -10.79 29.16 -13.60
N VAL A 3 -11.75 28.45 -13.02
CA VAL A 3 -11.66 27.40 -11.97
C VAL A 3 -10.88 26.15 -12.42
N VAL A 4 -10.18 26.20 -13.56
CA VAL A 4 -9.47 25.06 -14.16
C VAL A 4 -8.10 24.83 -13.51
N ALA A 5 -7.57 25.80 -12.76
CA ALA A 5 -6.32 25.66 -12.02
C ALA A 5 -6.43 24.89 -10.69
N LEU A 6 -7.61 24.33 -10.37
CA LEU A 6 -7.87 23.56 -9.15
C LEU A 6 -8.00 22.05 -9.39
N TYR A 7 -7.81 21.58 -10.63
CA TYR A 7 -7.47 20.18 -10.84
C TYR A 7 -6.01 20.03 -10.43
N ALA A 8 -5.85 19.77 -9.13
CA ALA A 8 -4.60 19.55 -8.46
C ALA A 8 -3.61 18.82 -9.36
N ASP A 9 -2.37 19.32 -9.39
CA ASP A 9 -1.16 18.61 -9.80
C ASP A 9 -0.91 17.38 -8.89
N VAL A 10 -1.92 16.52 -8.70
CA VAL A 10 -1.70 15.14 -8.35
C VAL A 10 -1.23 14.50 -9.65
N VAL A 11 0.04 14.71 -9.97
CA VAL A 11 0.77 13.69 -10.72
C VAL A 11 0.59 12.44 -9.86
N LEU A 12 -0.36 11.58 -10.27
CA LEU A 12 -0.51 10.24 -9.72
C LEU A 12 0.78 9.53 -10.09
N ASP A 13 1.77 9.66 -9.23
CA ASP A 13 3.02 8.94 -9.34
C ASP A 13 2.66 7.46 -9.46
N GLU A 14 2.92 6.88 -10.63
CA GLU A 14 2.44 5.55 -10.98
C GLU A 14 2.97 4.50 -10.01
N ASP A 15 4.17 4.71 -9.48
CA ASP A 15 4.80 3.85 -8.48
C ASP A 15 4.07 3.96 -7.14
N ALA A 16 3.67 5.17 -6.71
CA ALA A 16 2.87 5.36 -5.51
C ALA A 16 1.49 4.70 -5.62
N VAL A 17 0.81 4.88 -6.76
CA VAL A 17 -0.49 4.22 -7.00
C VAL A 17 -0.34 2.70 -7.07
N ALA A 18 0.71 2.20 -7.70
CA ALA A 18 0.99 0.76 -7.76
C ALA A 18 1.30 0.20 -6.36
N ALA A 19 2.06 0.92 -5.54
CA ALA A 19 2.36 0.53 -4.17
C ALA A 19 1.09 0.47 -3.31
N GLU A 20 0.22 1.49 -3.37
CA GLU A 20 -1.06 1.49 -2.66
C GLU A 20 -1.97 0.32 -3.08
N ARG A 21 -2.07 0.05 -4.39
CA ARG A 21 -2.84 -1.09 -4.89
C ARG A 21 -2.29 -2.42 -4.40
N ARG A 22 -0.96 -2.59 -4.38
CA ARG A 22 -0.32 -3.80 -3.87
C ARG A 22 -0.55 -3.98 -2.38
N ALA A 23 -0.46 -2.90 -1.60
CA ALA A 23 -0.80 -2.92 -0.17
C ALA A 23 -2.22 -3.43 0.05
N LEU A 24 -3.20 -2.84 -0.65
CA LEU A 24 -4.60 -3.22 -0.52
C LEU A 24 -4.85 -4.69 -0.94
N ILE A 25 -4.22 -5.17 -2.00
CA ILE A 25 -4.32 -6.58 -2.41
C ILE A 25 -3.72 -7.52 -1.36
N ALA A 26 -2.57 -7.17 -0.80
CA ALA A 26 -1.91 -7.99 0.22
C ALA A 26 -2.74 -8.07 1.50
N GLU A 27 -3.33 -6.95 1.93
CA GLU A 27 -4.25 -6.89 3.08
C GLU A 27 -5.48 -7.77 2.86
N LEU A 28 -6.15 -7.61 1.70
CA LEU A 28 -7.32 -8.41 1.37
C LEU A 28 -6.98 -9.91 1.29
N ALA A 29 -5.80 -10.26 0.76
CA ALA A 29 -5.34 -11.63 0.69
C ALA A 29 -5.11 -12.21 2.10
N ALA A 30 -4.46 -11.47 3.00
CA ALA A 30 -4.24 -11.89 4.39
C ALA A 30 -5.55 -12.08 5.14
N GLU A 31 -6.47 -11.11 5.04
CA GLU A 31 -7.81 -11.18 5.67
C GLU A 31 -8.61 -12.38 5.16
N ARG A 32 -8.67 -12.57 3.84
CA ARG A 32 -9.41 -13.68 3.23
C ARG A 32 -8.81 -15.02 3.60
N PHE A 33 -7.49 -15.14 3.57
CA PHE A 33 -6.81 -16.37 3.95
C PHE A 33 -7.06 -16.71 5.42
N GLY A 34 -6.91 -15.74 6.33
CA GLY A 34 -7.18 -15.91 7.75
C GLY A 34 -8.62 -16.34 8.01
N ALA A 35 -9.60 -15.69 7.36
CA ALA A 35 -11.01 -16.04 7.48
C ALA A 35 -11.31 -17.48 7.01
N ILE A 36 -10.70 -17.92 5.91
CA ILE A 36 -10.93 -19.26 5.35
C ILE A 36 -10.24 -20.36 6.17
N HIS A 37 -9.01 -20.12 6.61
CA HIS A 37 -8.15 -21.19 7.14
C HIS A 37 -7.97 -21.15 8.65
N LEU A 38 -8.00 -19.98 9.29
CA LEU A 38 -7.74 -19.86 10.73
C LEU A 38 -9.00 -19.76 11.58
N HIS A 39 -10.09 -19.25 11.01
CA HIS A 39 -11.36 -19.01 11.70
C HIS A 39 -12.45 -20.04 11.37
N ARG A 40 -12.13 -21.06 10.56
CA ARG A 40 -13.05 -22.17 10.26
C ARG A 40 -13.14 -23.12 11.46
N ASP A 41 -14.32 -23.71 11.68
CA ASP A 41 -14.54 -24.74 12.70
C ASP A 41 -13.54 -25.90 12.55
N GLY A 42 -12.55 -25.93 13.43
CA GLY A 42 -11.43 -26.86 13.38
C GLY A 42 -10.14 -26.22 13.91
N ARG A 43 -9.15 -27.06 14.23
CA ARG A 43 -7.82 -26.56 14.59
C ARG A 43 -7.01 -26.37 13.29
N PRO A 44 -6.52 -25.16 12.97
CA PRO A 44 -5.79 -24.93 11.73
C PRO A 44 -4.51 -25.78 11.69
N TYR A 45 -4.13 -26.23 10.50
CA TYR A 45 -2.87 -26.95 10.31
C TYR A 45 -1.70 -25.99 10.51
N ALA A 46 -0.57 -26.50 11.01
CA ALA A 46 0.63 -25.66 11.25
C ALA A 46 1.09 -24.88 10.01
N LYS A 47 0.95 -25.47 8.81
CA LYS A 47 1.28 -24.82 7.54
C LYS A 47 0.33 -23.67 7.19
N GLU A 48 -0.94 -23.77 7.56
CA GLU A 48 -1.91 -22.69 7.35
C GLU A 48 -1.62 -21.52 8.28
N VAL A 49 -1.25 -21.80 9.54
CA VAL A 49 -0.82 -20.76 10.49
C VAL A 49 0.44 -20.05 9.99
N GLU A 50 1.41 -20.79 9.46
CA GLU A 50 2.63 -20.22 8.90
C GLU A 50 2.33 -19.37 7.65
N ALA A 51 1.49 -19.86 6.74
CA ALA A 51 1.07 -19.13 5.55
C ALA A 51 0.32 -17.83 5.89
N ALA A 52 -0.58 -17.87 6.87
CA ALA A 52 -1.29 -16.68 7.33
C ALA A 52 -0.33 -15.62 7.89
N ARG A 53 0.66 -16.02 8.71
CA ARG A 53 1.70 -15.11 9.22
C ARG A 53 2.59 -14.55 8.11
N ALA A 54 2.86 -15.33 7.07
CA ALA A 54 3.62 -14.84 5.92
C ALA A 54 2.83 -13.79 5.13
N LEU A 55 1.52 -14.01 4.93
CA LEU A 55 0.63 -13.06 4.27
C LEU A 55 0.45 -11.77 5.09
N GLU A 56 0.31 -11.88 6.41
CA GLU A 56 0.24 -10.74 7.31
C GLU A 56 1.50 -9.87 7.21
N ARG A 57 2.69 -10.49 7.29
CA ARG A 57 3.96 -9.78 7.08
C ARG A 57 4.10 -9.17 5.69
N ALA A 58 3.60 -9.85 4.66
CA ALA A 58 3.60 -9.29 3.31
C ALA A 58 2.71 -8.04 3.20
N ALA A 59 1.55 -8.04 3.87
CA ALA A 59 0.67 -6.88 3.94
C ALA A 59 1.32 -5.70 4.68
N GLU A 60 1.98 -5.96 5.81
CA GLU A 60 2.74 -4.95 6.56
C GLU A 60 3.82 -4.29 5.69
N LEU A 61 4.66 -5.09 5.03
CA LEU A 61 5.71 -4.58 4.14
C LEU A 61 5.12 -3.78 2.98
N ALA A 62 4.02 -4.24 2.39
CA ALA A 62 3.37 -3.52 1.29
C ALA A 62 2.81 -2.16 1.74
N ARG A 63 2.26 -2.07 2.96
CA ARG A 63 1.84 -0.80 3.58
C ARG A 63 3.01 0.15 3.78
N GLU A 64 4.13 -0.34 4.32
CA GLU A 64 5.35 0.46 4.54
C GLU A 64 5.85 1.07 3.23
N VAL A 65 5.87 0.28 2.15
CA VAL A 65 6.24 0.78 0.81
C VAL A 65 5.24 1.82 0.32
N ALA A 66 3.93 1.57 0.44
CA ALA A 66 2.91 2.55 0.04
C ALA A 66 3.00 3.87 0.83
N GLU A 67 3.33 3.81 2.12
CA GLU A 67 3.58 5.01 2.93
C GLU A 67 4.86 5.73 2.52
N TYR A 68 5.93 4.99 2.24
CA TYR A 68 7.17 5.55 1.74
C TYR A 68 6.94 6.32 0.43
N GLU A 69 6.25 5.70 -0.53
CA GLU A 69 5.93 6.34 -1.81
C GLU A 69 5.04 7.58 -1.62
N ARG A 70 4.01 7.51 -0.76
CA ARG A 70 3.20 8.68 -0.41
C ARG A 70 4.05 9.83 0.14
N ARG A 71 4.98 9.55 1.04
CA ARG A 71 5.90 10.56 1.60
C ARG A 71 6.86 11.10 0.55
N ARG A 72 7.34 10.26 -0.39
CA ARG A 72 8.18 10.68 -1.52
C ARG A 72 7.44 11.67 -2.40
N CYS A 73 6.19 11.38 -2.77
CA CYS A 73 5.36 12.25 -3.59
C CYS A 73 4.98 13.57 -2.89
N ALA A 74 4.77 13.53 -1.56
CA ALA A 74 4.45 14.72 -0.78
C ALA A 74 5.66 15.66 -0.55
N ARG A 75 6.89 15.24 -0.87
CA ARG A 75 8.09 16.08 -0.70
C ARG A 75 8.08 17.20 -1.74
N PRO A 76 7.96 18.48 -1.34
CA PRO A 76 7.89 19.58 -2.30
C PRO A 76 9.16 19.64 -3.15
N THR A 77 9.00 19.85 -4.44
CA THR A 77 10.09 20.11 -5.41
C THR A 77 10.71 21.51 -5.21
N SER A 78 10.93 21.95 -3.98
CA SER A 78 11.38 23.32 -3.66
C SER A 78 12.89 23.55 -3.84
N LEU A 79 13.61 22.65 -4.50
CA LEU A 79 15.07 22.77 -4.71
C LEU A 79 15.50 23.01 -6.16
N ARG A 80 14.57 23.28 -7.10
CA ARG A 80 14.90 23.41 -8.53
C ARG A 80 14.87 24.84 -9.10
N ARG A 81 14.70 25.88 -8.27
CA ARG A 81 14.61 27.27 -8.74
C ARG A 81 15.45 28.27 -7.94
N GLU A 82 16.69 27.94 -7.59
CA GLU A 82 17.64 28.96 -7.08
C GLU A 82 19.07 28.69 -7.56
N THR A 83 19.29 28.55 -8.87
CA THR A 83 20.60 28.83 -9.50
C THR A 83 20.40 29.06 -11.00
N SER A 84 20.10 30.29 -11.40
CA SER A 84 20.42 30.82 -12.74
C SER A 84 20.69 32.31 -12.62
#